data_AF-A0AAD2HNI6-F1
#
_entry.id   AF-A0AAD2HNI6-F1
#
_cell.length_a   1.000
_cell.length_b   1.000
_cell.length_c   1.000
_cell.angle_alpha   90.00
_cell.angle_beta   90.00
_cell.angle_gamma   90.00
#
_symmetry.space_group_name_H-M   'P 1'
#
loop_
_entity.id
_entity.type
_entity.pdbx_description
1 polymer ?
#
loop_
_entity_poly.entity_id
_entity_poly.type
_entity_poly.pdbx_seq_one_letter_code
_entity_poly.pdbx_strand_id
1 'polypeptide(L)'
;MLAYIKYSNDHDEEIKQQKYHELLVDDPNLKYKDVTNNDDELFHMRTPKEIAEFVAAMLEMEDDGTYAFHWETYGEKKGLFMNYLILATFSYHLTILDAVPSQCQFGAHPYGAVLLAVQAVQRMLNCYKTGLFVGPNGKDPEQQFSADNYADKKVRREGRVVLDRRGTKYLHTIQAWSNAKWERFLAGAEEYKVKAKGNRASSAASLEPEEIIDVDAELTILLD
;
A
#
# COMPACT_ATOMS: atom_id res chain seq x y z
N MET A 1 -24.61 -31.00 27.71
CA MET A 1 -23.27 -31.18 27.14
C MET A 1 -22.95 -30.01 26.20
N LEU A 2 -22.96 -28.77 26.71
CA LEU A 2 -22.76 -27.52 25.94
C LEU A 2 -22.14 -26.45 26.84
N ALA A 3 -20.91 -26.66 27.32
CA ALA A 3 -20.21 -25.66 28.14
C ALA A 3 -18.68 -25.62 27.89
N TYR A 4 -18.18 -26.19 26.79
CA TYR A 4 -16.73 -26.34 26.61
C TYR A 4 -16.14 -25.72 25.32
N ILE A 5 -16.93 -24.99 24.53
CA ILE A 5 -16.44 -24.43 23.24
C ILE A 5 -16.22 -22.91 23.28
N LYS A 6 -16.65 -22.20 24.35
CA LYS A 6 -16.46 -20.74 24.44
C LYS A 6 -15.15 -20.30 25.12
N TYR A 7 -14.50 -21.18 25.89
CA TYR A 7 -13.29 -20.83 26.65
C TYR A 7 -11.97 -20.95 25.85
N SER A 8 -12.01 -21.51 24.63
CA SER A 8 -10.80 -21.74 23.82
C SER A 8 -10.45 -20.58 22.89
N ASN A 9 -11.40 -19.72 22.51
CA ASN A 9 -11.14 -18.64 21.54
C ASN A 9 -10.64 -17.34 22.18
N ASP A 10 -11.07 -17.02 23.39
CA ASP A 10 -10.66 -15.78 24.06
C ASP A 10 -9.24 -15.88 24.64
N HIS A 11 -8.83 -17.09 25.08
CA HIS A 11 -7.49 -17.31 25.62
C HIS A 11 -6.40 -17.32 24.53
N ASP A 12 -6.72 -17.80 23.32
CA ASP A 12 -5.80 -17.78 22.17
C ASP A 12 -5.62 -16.37 21.58
N GLU A 13 -6.61 -15.49 21.70
CA GLU A 13 -6.51 -14.06 21.32
C GLU A 13 -5.70 -13.27 22.36
N GLU A 14 -5.87 -13.52 23.65
CA GLU A 14 -5.03 -12.94 24.71
C GLU A 14 -3.56 -13.37 24.59
N ILE A 15 -3.30 -14.65 24.29
CA ILE A 15 -1.94 -15.15 24.05
C ILE A 15 -1.34 -14.51 22.79
N LYS A 16 -2.12 -14.29 21.73
CA LYS A 16 -1.63 -13.58 20.53
C LYS A 16 -1.34 -12.11 20.82
N GLN A 17 -2.21 -11.41 21.54
CA GLN A 17 -1.98 -10.00 21.90
C GLN A 17 -0.80 -9.83 22.87
N GLN A 18 -0.64 -10.74 23.85
CA GLN A 18 0.55 -10.78 24.70
C GLN A 18 1.82 -11.08 23.89
N LYS A 19 1.77 -11.99 22.93
CA LYS A 19 2.93 -12.30 22.07
C LYS A 19 3.31 -11.15 21.14
N TYR A 20 2.34 -10.35 20.68
CA TYR A 20 2.60 -9.10 19.95
C TYR A 20 3.15 -7.99 20.87
N HIS A 21 2.77 -7.99 22.16
CA HIS A 21 3.31 -7.06 23.15
C HIS A 21 4.73 -7.43 23.58
N GLU A 22 5.04 -8.72 23.75
CA GLU A 22 6.39 -9.24 24.01
C GLU A 22 7.33 -9.09 22.80
N LEU A 23 6.83 -9.14 21.56
CA LEU A 23 7.63 -8.83 20.36
C LEU A 23 7.97 -7.34 20.20
N LEU A 24 7.32 -6.47 21.00
CA LEU A 24 7.58 -5.02 21.04
C LEU A 24 8.33 -4.59 22.31
N VAL A 25 8.57 -5.50 23.25
CA VAL A 25 9.22 -5.24 24.53
C VAL A 25 10.25 -6.35 24.80
N ASP A 26 11.47 -6.17 24.26
CA ASP A 26 12.75 -6.54 24.90
C ASP A 26 13.87 -6.63 23.85
N ASP A 27 14.37 -5.47 23.42
CA ASP A 27 15.81 -5.32 23.21
C ASP A 27 16.25 -4.03 23.93
N PRO A 28 16.69 -4.12 25.20
CA PRO A 28 17.19 -2.98 25.96
C PRO A 28 18.50 -2.39 25.40
N ASN A 29 19.06 -2.99 24.33
CA ASN A 29 20.20 -2.47 23.58
C ASN A 29 19.85 -2.01 22.16
N LEU A 30 18.58 -2.03 21.76
CA LEU A 30 18.13 -1.25 20.60
C LEU A 30 18.10 0.23 21.01
N LYS A 31 19.30 0.81 21.17
CA LYS A 31 19.47 2.24 21.06
C LYS A 31 18.90 2.62 19.71
N TYR A 32 17.70 3.18 19.70
CA TYR A 32 17.38 4.21 18.73
C TYR A 32 18.60 5.11 18.74
N LYS A 33 19.40 5.05 17.68
CA LYS A 33 20.41 6.07 17.49
C LYS A 33 19.61 7.34 17.42
N ASP A 34 19.67 8.10 18.50
CA ASP A 34 19.47 9.53 18.47
C ASP A 34 20.37 10.02 17.33
N VAL A 35 19.76 10.23 16.16
CA VAL A 35 20.37 11.00 15.08
C VAL A 35 20.22 12.47 15.51
N THR A 36 20.80 12.81 16.65
CA THR A 36 21.05 14.18 17.05
C THR A 36 22.52 14.43 16.76
N ASN A 37 22.79 14.88 15.54
CA ASN A 37 23.98 15.67 15.23
C ASN A 37 23.65 16.53 14.00
N ASN A 38 23.09 17.70 14.33
CA ASN A 38 23.13 19.00 13.64
C ASN A 38 23.57 18.98 12.17
N ASP A 39 22.64 19.10 11.24
CA ASP A 39 22.17 20.38 10.70
C ASP A 39 20.86 20.15 9.91
N ASP A 40 20.00 21.16 9.91
CA ASP A 40 18.70 21.30 9.25
C ASP A 40 17.45 20.82 10.01
N GLU A 41 16.55 21.78 10.22
CA GLU A 41 15.26 21.74 10.92
C GLU A 41 14.29 20.70 10.34
N LEU A 42 14.56 19.42 10.56
CA LEU A 42 13.62 18.35 10.22
C LEU A 42 12.49 18.38 11.24
N PHE A 43 11.28 18.78 10.80
CA PHE A 43 10.05 18.83 11.58
C PHE A 43 9.89 17.60 12.49
N HIS A 44 10.33 17.72 13.74
CA HIS A 44 9.96 16.78 14.77
C HIS A 44 8.52 17.12 15.17
N MET A 45 7.56 16.54 14.48
CA MET A 45 6.20 16.44 15.00
C MET A 45 6.29 15.60 16.29
N ARG A 46 6.25 16.24 17.46
CA ARG A 46 6.53 15.61 18.75
C ARG A 46 5.26 15.24 19.48
N THR A 47 4.13 15.84 19.12
CA THR A 47 2.84 15.58 19.76
C THR A 47 1.83 14.97 18.77
N PRO A 48 0.89 14.14 19.27
CA PRO A 48 -0.23 13.69 18.46
C PRO A 48 -0.99 14.84 17.81
N LYS A 49 -1.14 15.98 18.51
CA LYS A 49 -1.80 17.17 17.97
C LYS A 49 -1.09 17.71 16.72
N GLU A 50 0.22 17.86 16.76
CA GLU A 50 1.01 18.32 15.60
C GLU A 50 0.93 17.34 14.43
N ILE A 51 0.96 16.03 14.71
CA ILE A 51 0.75 15.00 13.68
C ILE A 51 -0.64 15.13 13.05
N ALA A 52 -1.69 15.31 13.86
CA ALA A 52 -3.05 15.47 13.38
C ALA A 52 -3.21 16.73 12.51
N GLU A 53 -2.62 17.85 12.92
CA GLU A 53 -2.63 19.10 12.15
C GLU A 53 -1.89 18.95 10.82
N PHE A 54 -0.70 18.34 10.84
CA PHE A 54 0.05 18.04 9.62
C PHE A 54 -0.72 17.13 8.66
N VAL A 55 -1.28 16.03 9.19
CA VAL A 55 -2.06 15.08 8.39
C VAL A 55 -3.31 15.73 7.82
N ALA A 56 -3.99 16.59 8.60
CA ALA A 56 -5.14 17.34 8.12
C ALA A 56 -4.77 18.25 6.95
N ALA A 57 -3.67 18.99 7.06
CA ALA A 57 -3.15 19.80 5.96
C ALA A 57 -2.76 18.97 4.74
N MET A 58 -2.21 17.77 4.95
CA MET A 58 -1.87 16.85 3.85
C MET A 58 -3.11 16.29 3.13
N LEU A 59 -4.20 16.07 3.86
CA LEU A 59 -5.44 15.47 3.35
C LEU A 59 -6.51 16.49 2.95
N GLU A 60 -6.22 17.78 3.02
CA GLU A 60 -7.09 18.82 2.49
C GLU A 60 -7.15 18.72 0.97
N MET A 61 -8.36 18.54 0.43
CA MET A 61 -8.57 18.41 -1.01
C MET A 61 -8.80 19.79 -1.62
N GLU A 62 -8.03 20.07 -2.65
CA GLU A 62 -8.11 21.31 -3.42
C GLU A 62 -9.23 21.26 -4.48
N ASP A 63 -9.57 22.42 -5.03
CA ASP A 63 -10.60 22.54 -6.09
C ASP A 63 -10.25 21.75 -7.36
N ASP A 64 -8.95 21.59 -7.65
CA ASP A 64 -8.45 20.76 -8.76
C ASP A 64 -8.51 19.25 -8.47
N GLY A 65 -9.00 18.88 -7.28
CA GLY A 65 -9.12 17.52 -6.81
C GLY A 65 -7.81 16.88 -6.37
N THR A 66 -6.72 17.63 -6.24
CA THR A 66 -5.44 17.16 -5.68
C THR A 66 -5.38 17.34 -4.16
N TYR A 67 -4.40 16.70 -3.53
CA TYR A 67 -4.08 16.84 -2.11
C TYR A 67 -2.67 17.40 -1.95
N ALA A 68 -2.34 18.00 -0.81
CA ALA A 68 -1.02 18.57 -0.60
C ALA A 68 0.12 17.54 -0.71
N PHE A 69 -0.09 16.33 -0.19
CA PHE A 69 0.90 15.24 -0.28
C PHE A 69 1.14 14.75 -1.71
N HIS A 70 0.33 15.16 -2.70
CA HIS A 70 0.64 14.84 -4.09
C HIS A 70 1.84 15.62 -4.61
N TRP A 71 2.16 16.77 -4.04
CA TRP A 71 3.16 17.65 -4.60
C TRP A 71 4.52 17.47 -3.92
N GLU A 72 5.61 17.51 -4.69
CA GLU A 72 6.98 17.61 -4.16
C GLU A 72 7.16 18.93 -3.40
N THR A 73 6.60 20.01 -3.93
CA THR A 73 6.53 21.30 -3.25
C THR A 73 5.11 21.82 -3.36
N TYR A 74 4.41 21.95 -2.22
CA TYR A 74 3.00 22.30 -2.21
C TYR A 74 2.72 23.79 -2.45
N GLY A 75 3.51 24.70 -1.86
CA GLY A 75 3.26 26.15 -1.98
C GLY A 75 3.32 26.67 -3.43
N GLU A 76 4.39 26.35 -4.17
CA GLU A 76 4.52 26.68 -5.59
C GLU A 76 3.94 25.58 -6.52
N LYS A 77 3.25 24.57 -5.96
CA LYS A 77 2.71 23.38 -6.64
C LYS A 77 3.63 22.84 -7.75
N LYS A 78 4.77 22.27 -7.36
CA LYS A 78 5.75 21.63 -8.25
C LYS A 78 5.83 20.13 -8.01
N GLY A 79 6.11 19.40 -9.09
CA GLY A 79 6.34 17.95 -9.02
C GLY A 79 5.13 17.15 -8.58
N LEU A 80 4.04 17.16 -9.37
CA LEU A 80 2.88 16.31 -9.08
C LEU A 80 3.29 14.82 -9.05
N PHE A 81 2.90 14.16 -7.97
CA PHE A 81 3.23 12.82 -7.48
C PHE A 81 4.70 12.56 -7.16
N MET A 82 5.53 13.60 -7.08
CA MET A 82 6.96 13.50 -6.76
C MET A 82 7.25 13.68 -5.26
N ASN A 83 6.22 13.67 -4.41
CA ASN A 83 6.38 13.72 -2.96
C ASN A 83 7.13 12.48 -2.45
N TYR A 84 8.00 12.67 -1.45
CA TYR A 84 8.84 11.60 -0.91
C TYR A 84 8.03 10.40 -0.38
N LEU A 85 6.84 10.61 0.19
CA LEU A 85 5.99 9.50 0.66
C LEU A 85 5.52 8.63 -0.51
N ILE A 86 5.19 9.25 -1.64
CA ILE A 86 4.75 8.56 -2.85
C ILE A 86 5.94 7.82 -3.47
N LEU A 87 7.08 8.48 -3.63
CA LEU A 87 8.29 7.88 -4.19
C LEU A 87 8.79 6.70 -3.35
N ALA A 88 8.83 6.86 -2.02
CA ALA A 88 9.21 5.79 -1.09
C ALA A 88 8.20 4.63 -1.11
N THR A 89 6.90 4.90 -1.22
CA THR A 89 5.90 3.82 -1.33
C THR A 89 6.00 3.11 -2.68
N PHE A 90 6.21 3.87 -3.76
CA PHE A 90 6.37 3.34 -5.10
C PHE A 90 7.65 2.50 -5.24
N SER A 91 8.74 2.83 -4.54
CA SER A 91 9.98 2.05 -4.57
C SER A 91 9.77 0.58 -4.15
N TYR A 92 8.87 0.32 -3.20
CA TYR A 92 8.45 -1.04 -2.86
C TYR A 92 7.77 -1.73 -4.03
N HIS A 93 6.86 -1.06 -4.74
CA HIS A 93 6.25 -1.63 -5.94
C HIS A 93 7.29 -1.88 -7.04
N LEU A 94 8.27 -0.99 -7.18
CA LEU A 94 9.35 -1.14 -8.15
C LEU A 94 10.17 -2.41 -7.89
N THR A 95 10.48 -2.74 -6.63
CA THR A 95 11.16 -4.02 -6.30
C THR A 95 10.37 -5.27 -6.70
N ILE A 96 9.03 -5.21 -6.64
CA ILE A 96 8.18 -6.31 -7.08
C ILE A 96 8.17 -6.39 -8.61
N LEU A 97 8.09 -5.24 -9.28
CA LEU A 97 8.09 -5.17 -10.75
C LEU A 97 9.43 -5.63 -11.34
N ASP A 98 10.55 -5.32 -10.71
CA ASP A 98 11.89 -5.78 -11.12
C ASP A 98 12.00 -7.31 -11.11
N ALA A 99 11.25 -7.99 -10.24
CA ALA A 99 11.21 -9.44 -10.16
C ALA A 99 10.32 -10.08 -11.24
N VAL A 100 9.50 -9.30 -11.95
CA VAL A 100 8.62 -9.79 -13.01
C VAL A 100 9.45 -10.06 -14.27
N PRO A 101 9.42 -11.28 -14.84
CA PRO A 101 10.11 -11.59 -16.08
C PRO A 101 9.69 -10.65 -17.22
N SER A 102 10.64 -10.24 -18.07
CA SER A 102 10.40 -9.25 -19.13
C SER A 102 9.28 -9.65 -20.10
N GLN A 103 9.08 -10.95 -20.35
CA GLN A 103 7.98 -11.46 -21.18
C GLN A 103 6.58 -11.23 -20.59
N CYS A 104 6.48 -10.98 -19.28
CA CYS A 104 5.23 -10.70 -18.57
C CYS A 104 5.03 -9.20 -18.34
N GLN A 105 5.99 -8.35 -18.74
CA GLN A 105 5.88 -6.91 -18.58
C GLN A 105 5.08 -6.33 -19.75
N PHE A 106 3.88 -5.84 -19.45
CA PHE A 106 2.98 -5.23 -20.42
C PHE A 106 2.92 -3.71 -20.22
N GLY A 107 3.09 -2.97 -21.32
CA GLY A 107 3.00 -1.50 -21.34
C GLY A 107 4.34 -0.80 -21.10
N ALA A 108 4.37 0.51 -21.40
CA ALA A 108 5.60 1.31 -21.33
C ALA A 108 5.96 1.74 -19.90
N HIS A 109 4.96 1.95 -19.05
CA HIS A 109 5.14 2.46 -17.68
C HIS A 109 4.18 1.79 -16.70
N PRO A 110 4.57 1.63 -15.42
CA PRO A 110 3.76 0.95 -14.41
C PRO A 110 2.69 1.88 -13.81
N TYR A 111 1.74 2.33 -14.63
CA TYR A 111 0.68 3.28 -14.23
C TYR A 111 -0.08 2.83 -12.97
N GLY A 112 -0.44 1.54 -12.91
CA GLY A 112 -1.17 0.98 -11.79
C GLY A 112 -0.39 1.06 -10.48
N ALA A 113 0.92 0.83 -10.50
CA ALA A 113 1.76 0.92 -9.32
C ALA A 113 1.87 2.36 -8.79
N VAL A 114 1.89 3.37 -9.67
CA VAL A 114 1.85 4.78 -9.25
C VAL A 114 0.52 5.10 -8.57
N LEU A 115 -0.60 4.70 -9.18
CA LEU A 115 -1.93 4.91 -8.59
C LEU A 115 -2.07 4.23 -7.23
N LEU A 116 -1.59 2.99 -7.10
CA LEU A 116 -1.58 2.25 -5.84
C LEU A 116 -0.72 2.94 -4.78
N ALA A 117 0.47 3.44 -5.15
CA ALA A 117 1.31 4.19 -4.22
C ALA A 117 0.62 5.44 -3.68
N VAL A 118 -0.04 6.23 -4.55
CA VAL A 118 -0.81 7.41 -4.16
C VAL A 118 -1.95 7.03 -3.19
N GLN A 119 -2.70 5.97 -3.51
CA GLN A 119 -3.79 5.48 -2.65
C GLN A 119 -3.28 4.96 -1.31
N ALA A 120 -2.15 4.25 -1.30
CA ALA A 120 -1.54 3.72 -0.09
C ALA A 120 -1.05 4.83 0.84
N VAL A 121 -0.43 5.88 0.29
CA VAL A 121 -0.04 7.07 1.06
C VAL A 121 -1.27 7.77 1.63
N GLN A 122 -2.31 8.01 0.81
CA GLN A 122 -3.55 8.63 1.29
C GLN A 122 -4.18 7.82 2.43
N ARG A 123 -4.21 6.50 2.30
CA ARG A 123 -4.72 5.60 3.35
C ARG A 123 -3.87 5.71 4.62
N MET A 124 -2.54 5.65 4.49
CA MET A 124 -1.65 5.74 5.63
C MET A 124 -1.83 7.06 6.39
N LEU A 125 -1.95 8.18 5.67
CA LEU A 125 -2.25 9.48 6.27
C LEU A 125 -3.59 9.44 7.02
N ASN A 126 -4.64 8.82 6.47
CA ASN A 126 -5.92 8.69 7.17
C ASN A 126 -5.80 7.90 8.49
N CYS A 127 -4.91 6.90 8.57
CA CYS A 127 -4.65 6.18 9.82
C CYS A 127 -4.07 7.08 10.92
N TYR A 128 -3.41 8.20 10.58
CA TYR A 128 -2.82 9.14 11.54
C TYR A 128 -3.67 10.41 11.75
N LYS A 129 -4.92 10.44 11.26
CA LYS A 129 -5.78 11.63 11.31
C LYS A 129 -6.06 12.14 12.73
N THR A 130 -6.03 11.27 13.73
CA THR A 130 -6.20 11.63 15.14
C THR A 130 -4.90 12.04 15.83
N GLY A 131 -3.76 11.97 15.12
CA GLY A 131 -2.44 12.14 15.69
C GLY A 131 -1.81 10.85 16.21
N LEU A 132 -2.61 9.80 16.35
CA LEU A 132 -2.17 8.46 16.74
C LEU A 132 -2.48 7.50 15.59
N PHE A 133 -1.67 6.45 15.46
CA PHE A 133 -1.95 5.41 14.48
C PHE A 133 -3.22 4.65 14.87
N VAL A 134 -4.25 4.78 14.05
CA VAL A 134 -5.48 3.99 14.09
C VAL A 134 -5.54 3.18 12.81
N GLY A 135 -4.88 2.02 12.84
CA GLY A 135 -4.91 1.06 11.74
C GLY A 135 -6.26 0.32 11.65
N PRO A 136 -6.49 -0.41 10.56
CA PRO A 136 -7.67 -1.28 10.44
C PRO A 136 -7.68 -2.26 11.62
N ASN A 137 -8.67 -2.13 12.51
CA ASN A 137 -9.07 -3.30 13.27
C ASN A 137 -9.74 -4.22 12.23
N GLY A 138 -9.35 -5.49 12.10
CA GLY A 138 -9.84 -6.38 11.03
C GLY A 138 -11.37 -6.61 10.98
N LYS A 139 -12.12 -5.88 11.81
CA LYS A 139 -13.57 -5.89 11.98
C LYS A 139 -14.27 -4.76 11.22
N ASP A 140 -13.58 -3.69 10.83
CA ASP A 140 -14.16 -2.58 10.07
C ASP A 140 -13.86 -2.75 8.56
N PRO A 141 -14.86 -3.13 7.74
CA PRO A 141 -14.68 -3.28 6.29
C PRO A 141 -14.28 -1.98 5.60
N GLU A 142 -14.65 -0.81 6.13
CA GLU A 142 -14.36 0.50 5.52
C GLU A 142 -12.87 0.86 5.63
N GLN A 143 -12.15 0.23 6.56
CA GLN A 143 -10.73 0.48 6.80
C GLN A 143 -9.80 -0.47 6.01
N GLN A 144 -10.36 -1.48 5.34
CA GLN A 144 -9.60 -2.44 4.55
C GLN A 144 -9.06 -1.82 3.27
N PHE A 145 -7.82 -2.16 2.90
CA PHE A 145 -7.28 -1.82 1.57
C PHE A 145 -7.78 -2.85 0.56
N SER A 146 -9.02 -2.68 0.12
CA SER A 146 -9.74 -3.59 -0.78
C SER A 146 -10.26 -2.86 -2.01
N ALA A 147 -10.60 -3.63 -3.05
CA ALA A 147 -11.27 -3.10 -4.23
C ALA A 147 -12.59 -2.40 -3.86
N ASP A 148 -13.27 -2.84 -2.81
CA ASP A 148 -14.49 -2.19 -2.35
C ASP A 148 -14.28 -0.75 -1.88
N ASN A 149 -13.12 -0.44 -1.32
CA ASN A 149 -12.90 0.92 -0.82
C ASN A 149 -12.20 1.79 -1.87
N TYR A 150 -11.31 1.20 -2.68
CA TYR A 150 -10.35 1.94 -3.52
C TYR A 150 -10.53 1.76 -5.04
N ALA A 151 -11.32 0.78 -5.50
CA ALA A 151 -11.62 0.64 -6.92
C ALA A 151 -12.71 1.61 -7.39
N ASP A 152 -12.82 1.77 -8.71
CA ASP A 152 -13.90 2.56 -9.30
C ASP A 152 -15.26 1.90 -9.04
N LYS A 153 -16.26 2.70 -8.68
CA LYS A 153 -17.61 2.22 -8.35
C LYS A 153 -18.68 2.94 -9.14
N LYS A 154 -19.70 2.21 -9.58
CA LYS A 154 -20.92 2.82 -10.10
C LYS A 154 -21.79 3.21 -8.91
N VAL A 155 -22.04 4.50 -8.74
CA VAL A 155 -22.85 5.06 -7.65
C VAL A 155 -24.05 5.79 -8.21
N ARG A 156 -25.17 5.79 -7.50
CA ARG A 156 -26.36 6.55 -7.90
C ARG A 156 -26.31 7.94 -7.25
N ARG A 157 -26.21 8.99 -8.06
CA ARG A 157 -26.29 10.40 -7.61
C ARG A 157 -27.41 11.09 -8.37
N GLU A 158 -28.30 11.77 -7.65
CA GLU A 158 -29.42 12.52 -8.24
C GLU A 158 -30.26 11.68 -9.24
N GLY A 159 -30.50 10.42 -8.90
CA GLY A 159 -31.27 9.49 -9.73
C GLY A 159 -30.52 8.85 -10.89
N ARG A 160 -29.30 9.30 -11.22
CA ARG A 160 -28.46 8.78 -12.33
C ARG A 160 -27.32 7.89 -11.81
N VAL A 161 -26.94 6.88 -12.60
CA VAL A 161 -25.75 6.06 -12.33
C VAL A 161 -24.53 6.80 -12.87
N VAL A 162 -23.59 7.12 -11.98
CA VAL A 162 -22.33 7.82 -12.26
C VAL A 162 -21.17 6.90 -11.87
N LEU A 163 -20.08 6.94 -12.63
CA LEU A 163 -18.85 6.24 -12.26
C LEU A 163 -18.04 7.12 -11.31
N ASP A 164 -17.96 6.71 -10.05
CA ASP A 164 -17.06 7.25 -9.03
C ASP A 164 -15.66 6.67 -9.26
N ARG A 165 -14.80 7.46 -9.89
CA ARG A 165 -13.42 7.08 -10.23
C ARG A 165 -12.52 7.29 -9.03
N ARG A 166 -12.31 6.24 -8.24
CA ARG A 166 -11.42 6.23 -7.07
C ARG A 166 -10.06 5.62 -7.40
N GLY A 167 -10.08 4.53 -8.16
CA GLY A 167 -8.91 3.78 -8.62
C GLY A 167 -8.22 4.46 -9.79
N THR A 168 -9.00 5.01 -10.73
CA THR A 168 -8.48 5.55 -11.98
C THR A 168 -8.50 7.08 -12.07
N LYS A 169 -8.79 7.78 -10.95
CA LYS A 169 -8.95 9.25 -10.92
C LYS A 169 -7.82 10.00 -11.63
N TYR A 170 -6.58 9.58 -11.41
CA TYR A 170 -5.39 10.25 -11.95
C TYR A 170 -4.74 9.53 -13.14
N LEU A 171 -5.38 8.49 -13.69
CA LEU A 171 -4.80 7.68 -14.75
C LEU A 171 -4.44 8.53 -15.97
N HIS A 172 -5.37 9.36 -16.45
CA HIS A 172 -5.12 10.26 -17.58
C HIS A 172 -4.00 11.27 -17.29
N THR A 173 -3.94 11.80 -16.07
CA THR A 173 -2.89 12.74 -15.66
C THR A 173 -1.50 12.11 -15.71
N ILE A 174 -1.37 10.86 -15.29
CA ILE A 174 -0.10 10.12 -15.29
C ILE A 174 0.27 9.66 -16.71
N GLN A 175 -0.72 9.25 -17.51
CA GLN A 175 -0.51 8.90 -18.93
C GLN A 175 -0.02 10.08 -19.77
N ALA A 176 -0.37 11.31 -19.39
CA ALA A 176 0.06 12.53 -20.07
C ALA A 176 1.49 12.97 -19.70
N TRP A 177 2.19 12.25 -18.81
CA TRP A 177 3.58 12.58 -18.47
C TRP A 177 4.53 12.36 -19.64
N SER A 178 5.46 13.30 -19.83
CA SER A 178 6.57 13.13 -20.78
C SER A 178 7.55 12.06 -20.31
N ASN A 179 8.28 11.43 -21.24
CA ASN A 179 9.34 10.47 -20.92
C ASN A 179 10.36 11.02 -19.91
N ALA A 180 10.81 12.27 -20.07
CA ALA A 180 11.72 12.92 -19.13
C ALA A 180 11.15 13.01 -17.70
N LYS A 181 9.82 13.11 -17.56
CA LYS A 181 9.17 13.14 -16.24
C LYS A 181 9.10 11.73 -15.66
N TRP A 182 8.85 10.72 -16.48
CA TRP A 182 8.92 9.32 -16.08
C TRP A 182 10.33 8.91 -15.63
N GLU A 183 11.35 9.28 -16.39
CA GLU A 183 12.75 9.03 -16.04
C GLU A 183 13.11 9.67 -14.69
N ARG A 184 12.72 10.93 -14.49
CA ARG A 184 12.89 11.61 -13.19
C ARG A 184 12.14 10.90 -12.06
N PHE A 185 10.90 10.48 -12.29
CA PHE A 185 10.09 9.80 -11.28
C PHE A 185 10.72 8.47 -10.86
N LEU A 186 11.14 7.65 -11.84
CA LEU A 186 11.77 6.36 -11.59
C LEU A 186 13.12 6.54 -10.89
N ALA A 187 13.94 7.50 -11.33
CA ALA A 187 15.21 7.82 -10.69
C ALA A 187 15.01 8.24 -9.22
N GLY A 188 14.04 9.11 -8.95
CA GLY A 188 13.71 9.52 -7.58
C GLY A 188 13.21 8.37 -6.71
N ALA A 189 12.46 7.42 -7.27
CA ALA A 189 12.00 6.24 -6.54
C ALA A 189 13.13 5.23 -6.26
N GLU A 190 14.08 5.07 -7.18
CA GLU A 190 15.26 4.20 -7.01
C GLU A 190 16.10 4.61 -5.79
N GLU A 191 16.17 5.91 -5.46
CA GLU A 191 16.87 6.41 -4.27
C GLU A 191 16.31 5.83 -2.96
N TYR A 192 15.01 5.49 -2.93
CA TYR A 192 14.35 4.90 -1.77
C TYR A 192 14.39 3.37 -1.76
N LYS A 193 14.97 2.71 -2.78
CA LYS A 193 15.14 1.26 -2.72
C LYS A 193 16.21 0.95 -1.69
N VAL A 194 15.77 0.44 -0.55
CA VAL A 194 16.68 -0.19 0.40
C VAL A 194 17.36 -1.34 -0.34
N LYS A 195 18.69 -1.28 -0.51
CA LYS A 195 19.47 -2.43 -0.96
C LYS A 195 19.18 -3.56 0.02
N ALA A 196 18.38 -4.54 -0.40
CA ALA A 196 18.09 -5.68 0.44
C ALA A 196 19.43 -6.32 0.84
N LYS A 197 19.80 -6.22 2.12
CA LYS A 197 20.70 -7.23 2.69
C LYS A 197 19.91 -8.52 2.59
N GLY A 198 20.30 -9.36 1.63
CA GLY A 198 19.59 -10.59 1.29
C GLY A 198 19.20 -11.34 2.56
N ASN A 199 17.89 -11.45 2.77
CA ASN A 199 17.20 -12.46 3.56
C ASN A 199 15.73 -12.07 3.65
N ARG A 200 14.96 -12.46 2.61
CA ARG A 200 13.55 -12.90 2.70
C ARG A 200 13.06 -13.26 1.30
N ALA A 201 13.61 -14.35 0.77
CA ALA A 201 12.90 -15.17 -0.20
C ALA A 201 12.05 -16.16 0.60
N SER A 202 10.77 -15.85 0.79
CA SER A 202 9.71 -16.82 1.14
C SER A 202 8.38 -16.08 1.34
N SER A 203 7.59 -16.00 0.26
CA SER A 203 6.11 -16.05 0.25
C SER A 203 5.60 -15.68 -1.15
N ALA A 204 6.05 -16.42 -2.16
CA ALA A 204 5.46 -16.45 -3.50
C ALA A 204 5.81 -17.81 -4.14
N ALA A 205 5.46 -18.89 -3.46
CA ALA A 205 5.59 -20.26 -3.98
C ALA A 205 4.57 -21.17 -3.27
N SER A 206 3.31 -21.06 -3.69
CA SER A 206 2.34 -22.16 -3.62
C SER A 206 1.12 -21.73 -4.41
N LEU A 207 1.09 -22.17 -5.66
CA LEU A 207 -0.09 -22.60 -6.42
C LEU A 207 0.51 -23.17 -7.73
N GLU A 208 1.16 -24.33 -7.60
CA GLU A 208 1.39 -25.21 -8.74
C GLU A 208 0.01 -25.73 -9.21
N PRO A 209 -0.26 -25.82 -10.52
CA PRO A 209 -1.51 -26.38 -11.03
C PRO A 209 -1.50 -27.90 -10.84
N GLU A 210 -2.51 -28.45 -10.16
CA GLU A 210 -2.75 -29.89 -10.13
C GLU A 210 -3.05 -30.38 -11.56
N GLU A 211 -2.20 -31.27 -12.08
CA GLU A 211 -2.43 -32.04 -13.29
C GLU A 211 -3.77 -32.78 -13.18
N ILE A 212 -4.72 -32.44 -14.06
CA ILE A 212 -5.90 -33.26 -14.29
C ILE A 212 -5.41 -34.49 -15.06
N ILE A 213 -5.29 -35.61 -14.36
CA ILE A 213 -5.09 -36.92 -14.98
C ILE A 213 -6.42 -37.31 -15.64
N ASP A 214 -6.43 -37.31 -16.96
CA ASP A 214 -7.52 -37.78 -17.81
C ASP A 214 -7.57 -39.32 -17.74
N VAL A 215 -8.39 -39.86 -16.83
CA VAL A 215 -8.63 -41.30 -16.69
C VAL A 215 -10.03 -41.59 -17.21
N ASP A 216 -10.20 -41.61 -18.53
CA ASP A 216 -11.31 -42.32 -19.20
C ASP A 216 -11.07 -42.39 -20.72
N ALA A 217 -10.08 -43.20 -21.14
CA ALA A 217 -9.93 -43.57 -22.55
C ALA A 217 -9.26 -44.96 -22.74
N GLU A 218 -9.66 -45.96 -21.95
CA GLU A 218 -9.44 -47.38 -22.33
C GLU A 218 -10.65 -48.23 -21.91
N LEU A 219 -11.73 -48.07 -22.66
CA LEU A 219 -12.70 -49.16 -22.84
C LEU A 219 -13.27 -49.06 -24.25
N THR A 220 -13.12 -50.14 -25.00
CA THR A 220 -13.70 -50.44 -26.33
C THR A 220 -12.76 -50.23 -27.52
N ILE A 221 -11.80 -51.16 -27.74
CA ILE A 221 -11.68 -51.93 -29.00
C ILE A 221 -11.05 -53.31 -28.69
N LEU A 222 -11.88 -54.30 -28.39
CA LEU A 222 -11.59 -55.71 -28.69
C LEU A 222 -12.72 -56.20 -29.59
N LEU A 223 -12.56 -55.94 -30.89
CA LEU A 223 -13.21 -56.65 -31.99
C LEU A 223 -12.12 -56.88 -33.03
N ASP A 224 -11.39 -57.98 -32.85
CA ASP A 224 -11.14 -59.03 -33.87
C ASP A 224 -10.47 -60.24 -33.20
#